data_AF-J9E9G1-F1
#
_entry.id   AF-J9E9G1-F1
#
_cell.length_a   1.000
_cell.length_b   1.000
_cell.length_c   1.000
_cell.angle_alpha   90.00
_cell.angle_beta   90.00
_cell.angle_gamma   90.00
#
_symmetry.space_group_name_H-M   'P 1'
#
loop_
_entity.id
_entity.type
_entity.pdbx_description
1 polymer ?
#
loop_
_entity_poly.entity_id
_entity_poly.type
_entity_poly.pdbx_seq_one_letter_code
_entity_poly.pdbx_strand_id
1 'polypeptide(L)'
;MTEVERYPLHRAAFFNDTQSIARLINNGADLHFQDRQGNTALHISTMLGHKEATTLLLAHNAPVKSKNKDGWNSLMEAVSYGDRQIITAMLRKLKAQSRENMAARKPHLLEMLSEFGDFYMELRWDFQSWLPLLTKILPSDVCKIYKYGTNLRLDTTLVDFTDRTWERGNISFIFSSDSDRSKDQLLILDHEAKVFQRIRHEESEAELDEEIDVLMSSDIVSAQISTKPITFERTISGWIFKHEKLEQVGDYNAVYYTVEGMSLITRKRREHLTAEDIKKNKAFMQSLAIGSLMAEDEFI
;
A
#
# COMPACT_ATOMS: atom_id res chain seq x y z
N MET A 1 8.85 12.75 -36.67
CA MET A 1 7.56 12.56 -35.99
C MET A 1 7.36 13.69 -35.01
N THR A 2 6.25 14.42 -35.09
CA THR A 2 5.94 15.48 -34.12
C THR A 2 5.62 14.85 -32.75
N GLU A 3 5.77 15.58 -31.65
CA GLU A 3 5.44 15.09 -30.31
C GLU A 3 3.99 14.59 -30.20
N VAL A 4 3.11 15.13 -31.06
CA VAL A 4 1.70 14.77 -31.19
C VAL A 4 1.49 13.38 -31.82
N GLU A 5 2.37 12.95 -32.74
CA GLU A 5 2.32 11.61 -33.33
C GLU A 5 2.84 10.53 -32.36
N ARG A 6 3.54 10.93 -31.30
CA ARG A 6 4.18 10.00 -30.35
C ARG A 6 3.20 9.40 -29.35
N TYR A 7 2.06 10.04 -29.08
CA TYR A 7 1.11 9.65 -28.03
C TYR A 7 -0.34 9.54 -28.57
N PRO A 8 -0.61 8.68 -29.56
CA PRO A 8 -1.91 8.61 -30.22
C PRO A 8 -3.04 8.22 -29.26
N LEU A 9 -2.77 7.30 -28.33
CA LEU A 9 -3.78 6.86 -27.35
C LEU A 9 -4.08 7.95 -26.31
N HIS A 10 -3.08 8.68 -25.83
CA HIS A 10 -3.26 9.83 -24.94
C HIS A 10 -4.06 10.94 -25.60
N ARG A 11 -3.80 11.22 -26.89
CA ARG A 11 -4.57 12.19 -27.67
C ARG A 11 -6.03 11.77 -27.79
N ALA A 12 -6.29 10.50 -28.13
CA ALA A 12 -7.65 10.00 -28.22
C ALA A 12 -8.38 10.08 -26.87
N ALA A 13 -7.70 9.72 -25.78
CA ALA A 13 -8.19 9.90 -24.41
C ALA A 13 -8.47 11.37 -24.06
N PHE A 14 -7.60 12.30 -24.48
CA PHE A 14 -7.75 13.74 -24.25
C PHE A 14 -8.99 14.32 -24.92
N PHE A 15 -9.37 13.83 -26.10
CA PHE A 15 -10.54 14.30 -26.85
C PHE A 15 -11.81 13.46 -26.61
N ASN A 16 -11.78 12.52 -25.67
CA ASN A 16 -12.85 11.53 -25.46
C ASN A 16 -13.24 10.76 -26.75
N ASP A 17 -12.28 10.56 -27.67
CA ASP A 17 -12.51 9.89 -28.95
C ASP A 17 -12.45 8.36 -28.78
N THR A 18 -13.56 7.80 -28.32
CA THR A 18 -13.71 6.36 -28.06
C THR A 18 -13.52 5.51 -29.32
N GLN A 19 -13.83 6.03 -30.50
CA GLN A 19 -13.62 5.31 -31.76
C GLN A 19 -12.13 5.15 -32.06
N SER A 20 -11.35 6.22 -31.90
CA SER A 20 -9.89 6.15 -32.05
C SER A 20 -9.26 5.30 -30.96
N ILE A 21 -9.71 5.40 -29.71
CA ILE A 21 -9.23 4.52 -28.62
C ILE A 21 -9.45 3.05 -28.99
N ALA A 22 -10.67 2.67 -29.39
CA ALA A 22 -10.98 1.28 -29.74
C ALA A 22 -10.13 0.79 -30.93
N ARG A 23 -9.96 1.60 -31.97
CA ARG A 23 -9.09 1.26 -33.12
C ARG A 23 -7.64 1.07 -32.71
N LEU A 24 -7.10 1.96 -31.87
CA LEU A 24 -5.72 1.88 -31.40
C LEU A 24 -5.49 0.63 -30.54
N ILE A 25 -6.43 0.30 -29.64
CA ILE A 25 -6.38 -0.92 -28.83
C ILE A 25 -6.40 -2.17 -29.73
N ASN A 26 -7.30 -2.22 -30.71
CA ASN A 26 -7.37 -3.34 -31.67
C ASN A 26 -6.09 -3.50 -32.51
N ASN A 27 -5.36 -2.40 -32.73
CA ASN A 27 -4.07 -2.40 -33.40
C ASN A 27 -2.88 -2.71 -32.46
N GLY A 28 -3.14 -3.09 -31.21
CA GLY A 28 -2.10 -3.48 -30.25
C GLY A 28 -1.42 -2.31 -29.53
N ALA A 29 -2.10 -1.17 -29.37
CA ALA A 29 -1.57 -0.06 -28.58
C ALA A 29 -1.30 -0.49 -27.12
N ASP A 30 -0.11 -0.15 -26.62
CA ASP A 30 0.28 -0.41 -25.23
C ASP A 30 -0.43 0.56 -24.27
N LEU A 31 -1.31 0.02 -23.43
CA LEU A 31 -2.05 0.78 -22.41
C LEU A 31 -1.15 1.20 -21.23
N HIS A 32 0.03 0.59 -21.07
CA HIS A 32 1.03 0.98 -20.07
C HIS A 32 1.90 2.14 -20.53
N PHE A 33 1.81 2.55 -21.81
CA PHE A 33 2.65 3.61 -22.34
C PHE A 33 2.40 4.93 -21.60
N GLN A 34 3.50 5.55 -21.15
CA GLN A 34 3.47 6.78 -20.37
C GLN A 34 3.96 7.97 -21.19
N ASP A 35 3.31 9.12 -21.03
CA ASP A 35 3.76 10.38 -21.59
C ASP A 35 4.98 10.96 -20.84
N ARG A 36 5.40 12.18 -21.22
CA ARG A 36 6.54 12.84 -20.57
C ARG A 36 6.29 13.18 -19.11
N GLN A 37 5.05 13.15 -18.64
CA GLN A 37 4.64 13.41 -17.26
C GLN A 37 4.39 12.09 -16.51
N GLY A 38 4.59 10.94 -17.14
CA GLY A 38 4.32 9.64 -16.55
C GLY A 38 2.83 9.25 -16.61
N ASN A 39 1.98 10.04 -17.28
CA ASN A 39 0.56 9.74 -17.39
C ASN A 39 0.33 8.66 -18.44
N THR A 40 -0.51 7.69 -18.11
CA THR A 40 -1.10 6.78 -19.11
C THR A 40 -2.33 7.43 -19.74
N ALA A 41 -2.85 6.88 -20.83
CA ALA A 41 -4.11 7.36 -21.41
C ALA A 41 -5.27 7.35 -20.40
N LEU A 42 -5.28 6.39 -19.46
CA LEU A 42 -6.27 6.31 -18.38
C LEU A 42 -6.18 7.49 -17.41
N HIS A 43 -4.97 7.98 -17.10
CA HIS A 43 -4.82 9.21 -16.32
C HIS A 43 -5.44 10.39 -17.06
N ILE A 44 -5.12 10.54 -18.36
CA ILE A 44 -5.61 11.66 -19.17
C ILE A 44 -7.15 11.70 -19.22
N SER A 45 -7.80 10.57 -19.53
CA SER A 45 -9.26 10.53 -19.58
C SER A 45 -9.91 10.79 -18.22
N THR A 46 -9.28 10.30 -17.14
CA THR A 46 -9.79 10.45 -15.76
C THR A 46 -9.66 11.90 -15.28
N MET A 47 -8.51 12.53 -15.46
CA MET A 47 -8.26 13.93 -15.07
C MET A 47 -9.21 14.92 -15.79
N LEU A 48 -9.66 14.57 -16.99
CA LEU A 48 -10.59 15.38 -17.79
C LEU A 48 -12.07 15.01 -17.58
N GLY A 49 -12.37 14.04 -16.72
CA GLY A 49 -13.75 13.58 -16.47
C GLY A 49 -14.40 12.87 -17.65
N HIS A 50 -13.62 12.36 -18.61
CA HIS A 50 -14.11 11.68 -19.80
C HIS A 50 -14.52 10.25 -19.47
N LYS A 51 -15.80 10.08 -19.08
CA LYS A 51 -16.34 8.82 -18.57
C LYS A 51 -16.30 7.69 -19.60
N GLU A 52 -16.61 7.98 -20.86
CA GLU A 52 -16.68 6.98 -21.93
C GLU A 52 -15.29 6.45 -22.27
N ALA A 53 -14.31 7.34 -22.47
CA ALA A 53 -12.91 6.96 -22.66
C ALA A 53 -12.36 6.18 -21.46
N THR A 54 -12.62 6.63 -20.24
CA THR A 54 -12.17 5.96 -19.00
C THR A 54 -12.75 4.56 -18.89
N THR A 55 -14.07 4.41 -19.09
CA THR A 55 -14.75 3.11 -19.05
C THR A 55 -14.21 2.15 -20.11
N LEU A 56 -13.98 2.63 -21.34
CA LEU A 56 -13.42 1.83 -22.43
C LEU A 56 -11.99 1.36 -22.10
N LEU A 57 -11.13 2.25 -21.62
CA LEU A 57 -9.76 1.91 -21.22
C LEU A 57 -9.74 0.88 -20.07
N LEU A 58 -10.62 1.05 -19.07
CA LEU A 58 -10.78 0.08 -17.98
C LEU A 58 -11.28 -1.27 -18.49
N ALA A 59 -12.24 -1.30 -19.42
CA ALA A 59 -12.74 -2.54 -20.02
C ALA A 59 -11.59 -3.34 -20.67
N HIS A 60 -10.63 -2.65 -21.29
CA HIS A 60 -9.45 -3.24 -21.93
C HIS A 60 -8.23 -3.41 -21.01
N ASN A 61 -8.40 -3.48 -19.69
CA ASN A 61 -7.32 -3.74 -18.73
C ASN A 61 -6.24 -2.64 -18.63
N ALA A 62 -6.55 -1.37 -18.91
CA ALA A 62 -5.61 -0.28 -18.65
C ALA A 62 -5.12 -0.26 -17.19
N PRO A 63 -3.82 0.02 -16.92
CA PRO A 63 -3.23 -0.20 -15.60
C PRO A 63 -3.63 0.88 -14.59
N VAL A 64 -4.36 0.50 -13.55
CA VAL A 64 -4.83 1.44 -12.52
C VAL A 64 -3.72 1.79 -11.52
N LYS A 65 -2.79 0.86 -11.24
CA LYS A 65 -1.69 1.05 -10.28
C LYS A 65 -0.53 1.90 -10.79
N SER A 66 -0.45 2.16 -12.09
CA SER A 66 0.64 2.96 -12.66
C SER A 66 0.62 4.36 -12.05
N LYS A 67 1.77 4.80 -11.55
CA LYS A 67 1.93 6.15 -11.00
C LYS A 67 2.54 7.07 -12.04
N ASN A 68 2.03 8.30 -12.14
CA ASN A 68 2.67 9.38 -12.89
C ASN A 68 3.90 9.92 -12.14
N LYS A 69 4.59 10.92 -12.71
CA LYS A 69 5.80 11.50 -12.11
C LYS A 69 5.55 12.18 -10.77
N ASP A 70 4.34 12.65 -10.51
CA ASP A 70 3.93 13.19 -9.22
C ASP A 70 3.49 12.12 -8.23
N GLY A 71 3.52 10.85 -8.64
CA GLY A 71 3.21 9.70 -7.79
C GLY A 71 1.73 9.39 -7.68
N TRP A 72 0.87 10.02 -8.46
CA TRP A 72 -0.56 9.74 -8.47
C TRP A 72 -0.86 8.60 -9.43
N ASN A 73 -1.71 7.68 -9.00
CA ASN A 73 -2.26 6.64 -9.86
C ASN A 73 -3.67 7.03 -10.35
N SER A 74 -4.24 6.28 -11.28
CA SER A 74 -5.53 6.65 -11.87
C SER A 74 -6.70 6.63 -10.88
N LEU A 75 -6.65 5.81 -9.82
CA LEU A 75 -7.66 5.87 -8.73
C LEU A 75 -7.54 7.17 -7.94
N MET A 76 -6.33 7.61 -7.61
CA MET A 76 -6.11 8.89 -6.92
C MET A 76 -6.62 10.07 -7.76
N GLU A 77 -6.39 10.06 -9.08
CA GLU A 77 -6.94 11.09 -9.97
C GLU A 77 -8.48 11.03 -10.04
N ALA A 78 -9.08 9.84 -10.04
CA ALA A 78 -10.54 9.67 -10.01
C ALA A 78 -11.16 10.23 -8.72
N VAL A 79 -10.54 9.95 -7.57
CA VAL A 79 -10.97 10.48 -6.27
C VAL A 79 -10.84 12.00 -6.26
N SER A 80 -9.73 12.53 -6.79
CA SER A 80 -9.53 13.98 -6.87
C SER A 80 -10.57 14.68 -7.75
N TYR A 81 -11.06 14.00 -8.80
CA TYR A 81 -12.14 14.53 -9.64
C TYR A 81 -13.52 14.42 -8.96
N GLY A 82 -13.73 13.40 -8.12
CA GLY A 82 -14.91 13.26 -7.28
C GLY A 82 -16.10 12.53 -7.91
N ASP A 83 -15.91 11.82 -9.04
CA ASP A 83 -16.98 11.05 -9.68
C ASP A 83 -17.08 9.65 -9.08
N ARG A 84 -18.10 9.44 -8.24
CA ARG A 84 -18.36 8.14 -7.58
C ARG A 84 -18.36 6.97 -8.56
N GLN A 85 -19.01 7.08 -9.72
CA GLN A 85 -19.12 5.96 -10.66
C GLN A 85 -17.76 5.55 -11.23
N ILE A 86 -16.93 6.55 -11.56
CA ILE A 86 -15.56 6.30 -12.03
C ILE A 86 -14.70 5.74 -10.91
N ILE A 87 -14.81 6.27 -9.69
CA ILE A 87 -14.09 5.75 -8.51
C ILE A 87 -14.45 4.28 -8.28
N THR A 88 -15.74 3.93 -8.29
CA THR A 88 -16.21 2.54 -8.16
C THR A 88 -15.62 1.64 -9.24
N ALA A 89 -15.70 2.05 -10.51
CA ALA A 89 -15.19 1.25 -11.63
C ALA A 89 -13.65 1.07 -11.52
N MET A 90 -12.94 2.13 -11.16
CA MET A 90 -11.49 2.15 -11.00
C MET A 90 -11.03 1.28 -9.82
N LEU A 91 -11.71 1.34 -8.69
CA LEU A 91 -11.44 0.52 -7.50
C LEU A 91 -11.70 -0.97 -7.77
N ARG A 92 -12.84 -1.31 -8.38
CA ARG A 92 -13.12 -2.70 -8.80
C ARG A 92 -12.03 -3.22 -9.73
N LYS A 93 -11.62 -2.41 -10.72
CA LYS A 93 -10.57 -2.80 -11.67
C LYS A 93 -9.22 -2.96 -10.97
N LEU A 94 -8.86 -2.05 -10.08
CA LEU A 94 -7.64 -2.12 -9.27
C LEU A 94 -7.56 -3.42 -8.46
N LYS A 95 -8.64 -3.76 -7.76
CA LYS A 95 -8.72 -4.99 -6.97
C LYS A 95 -8.63 -6.23 -7.86
N ALA A 96 -9.32 -6.25 -9.00
CA ALA A 96 -9.24 -7.34 -9.97
C ALA A 96 -7.81 -7.54 -10.50
N GLN A 97 -7.15 -6.45 -10.95
CA GLN A 97 -5.75 -6.48 -11.39
C GLN A 97 -4.82 -6.94 -10.27
N SER A 98 -5.07 -6.56 -9.02
CA SER A 98 -4.25 -7.00 -7.88
C SER A 98 -4.38 -8.50 -7.64
N ARG A 99 -5.59 -9.05 -7.72
CA ARG A 99 -5.86 -10.48 -7.57
C ARG A 99 -5.21 -11.30 -8.69
N GLU A 100 -5.37 -10.87 -9.94
CA GLU A 100 -4.76 -11.53 -11.10
C GLU A 100 -3.23 -11.56 -10.99
N ASN A 101 -2.62 -10.41 -10.66
CA ASN A 101 -1.17 -10.33 -10.45
C ASN A 101 -0.69 -11.23 -9.31
N MET A 102 -1.44 -11.33 -8.21
CA MET A 102 -1.10 -12.22 -7.09
C MET A 102 -1.25 -13.69 -7.49
N ALA A 103 -2.33 -14.05 -8.19
CA ALA A 103 -2.57 -15.40 -8.70
C ALA A 103 -1.47 -15.86 -9.67
N ALA A 104 -1.01 -14.97 -10.56
CA ALA A 104 0.07 -15.25 -11.49
C ALA A 104 1.43 -15.47 -10.78
N ARG A 105 1.70 -14.73 -9.70
CA ARG A 105 2.97 -14.84 -8.93
C ARG A 105 2.98 -15.98 -7.92
N LYS A 106 1.82 -16.38 -7.43
CA LYS A 106 1.66 -17.36 -6.35
C LYS A 106 2.43 -18.68 -6.57
N PRO A 107 2.40 -19.34 -7.74
CA PRO A 107 3.11 -20.61 -7.93
C PRO A 107 4.62 -20.47 -7.67
N HIS A 108 5.21 -19.40 -8.20
CA HIS A 108 6.63 -19.10 -8.00
C HIS A 108 6.95 -18.77 -6.54
N LEU A 109 6.08 -18.04 -5.83
CA LEU A 109 6.25 -17.77 -4.39
C LEU A 109 6.21 -19.07 -3.56
N LEU A 110 5.31 -20.00 -3.89
CA LEU A 110 5.22 -21.30 -3.20
C LEU A 110 6.43 -22.18 -3.48
N GLU A 111 6.92 -22.18 -4.72
CA GLU A 111 8.17 -22.86 -5.10
C GLU A 111 9.35 -22.31 -4.28
N MET A 112 9.54 -21.00 -4.25
CA MET A 112 10.57 -20.38 -3.41
C MET A 112 10.43 -20.74 -1.94
N LEU A 113 9.21 -20.69 -1.37
CA LEU A 113 8.96 -21.09 0.02
C LEU A 113 9.32 -22.55 0.29
N SER A 114 9.12 -23.43 -0.69
CA SER A 114 9.48 -24.85 -0.59
C SER A 114 11.00 -25.09 -0.67
N GLU A 115 11.73 -24.24 -1.39
CA GLU A 115 13.19 -24.31 -1.52
C GLU A 115 13.91 -23.76 -0.27
N PHE A 116 13.33 -22.76 0.40
CA PHE A 116 13.87 -22.28 1.67
C PHE A 116 13.80 -23.38 2.73
N GLY A 117 14.86 -23.52 3.53
CA GLY A 117 14.80 -24.35 4.73
C GLY A 117 13.76 -23.84 5.73
N ASP A 118 13.31 -24.71 6.63
CA ASP A 118 12.43 -24.28 7.72
C ASP A 118 13.20 -23.38 8.68
N PHE A 119 12.54 -22.33 9.17
CA PHE A 119 13.19 -21.35 10.01
C PHE A 119 12.24 -20.72 11.03
N TYR A 120 12.88 -20.17 12.05
CA TYR A 120 12.30 -19.29 13.03
C TYR A 120 13.03 -17.95 12.96
N MET A 121 12.27 -16.85 12.97
CA MET A 121 12.82 -15.50 12.96
C MET A 121 12.06 -14.61 13.94
N GLU A 122 12.79 -13.85 14.75
CA GLU A 122 12.24 -12.77 15.58
C GLU A 122 12.65 -11.43 14.99
N LEU A 123 11.69 -10.67 14.49
CA LEU A 123 11.85 -9.29 14.07
C LEU A 123 11.44 -8.37 15.22
N ARG A 124 12.43 -7.77 15.86
CA ARG A 124 12.21 -6.74 16.87
C ARG A 124 12.37 -5.37 16.23
N TRP A 125 11.38 -4.52 16.40
CA TRP A 125 11.47 -3.13 16.00
C TRP A 125 11.08 -2.21 17.14
N ASP A 126 11.81 -1.11 17.28
CA ASP A 126 11.64 -0.10 18.31
C ASP A 126 11.69 1.29 17.70
N PHE A 127 10.69 2.12 17.97
CA PHE A 127 10.77 3.53 17.62
C PHE A 127 11.62 4.27 18.66
N GLN A 128 12.62 4.99 18.19
CA GLN A 128 13.47 5.83 19.03
C GLN A 128 13.22 7.31 18.71
N SER A 129 13.13 8.14 19.75
CA SER A 129 13.06 9.60 19.61
C SER A 129 14.33 10.25 20.11
N TRP A 130 14.74 11.33 19.44
CA TRP A 130 15.84 12.20 19.86
C TRP A 130 15.50 12.97 21.15
N LEU A 131 14.21 13.05 21.53
CA LEU A 131 13.76 13.68 22.76
C LEU A 131 13.92 12.71 23.96
N PRO A 132 14.66 13.11 25.01
CA PRO A 132 14.83 12.31 26.21
C PRO A 132 13.47 11.91 26.82
N LEU A 133 13.37 10.69 27.32
CA LEU A 133 12.17 10.07 27.92
C LEU A 133 11.04 9.66 26.96
N LEU A 134 10.93 10.27 25.76
CA LEU A 134 9.91 9.85 24.78
C LEU A 134 10.15 8.44 24.24
N THR A 135 11.40 8.00 24.12
CA THR A 135 11.72 6.62 23.69
C THR A 135 11.09 5.54 24.57
N LYS A 136 10.87 5.80 25.88
CA LYS A 136 10.25 4.82 26.78
C LYS A 136 8.75 4.63 26.55
N ILE A 137 8.11 5.58 25.89
CA ILE A 137 6.69 5.56 25.57
C ILE A 137 6.46 5.39 24.07
N LEU A 138 7.49 5.04 23.30
CA LEU A 138 7.31 4.75 21.89
C LEU A 138 7.00 3.28 21.68
N PRO A 139 6.20 2.94 20.66
CA PRO A 139 5.86 1.57 20.40
C PRO A 139 7.13 0.79 20.04
N SER A 140 7.19 -0.44 20.54
CA SER A 140 8.13 -1.46 20.12
C SER A 140 7.32 -2.70 19.87
N ASP A 141 7.67 -3.55 18.92
CA ASP A 141 6.94 -4.80 18.71
C ASP A 141 7.92 -5.90 18.35
N VAL A 142 7.49 -7.12 18.66
CA VAL A 142 8.24 -8.33 18.41
C VAL A 142 7.37 -9.20 17.51
N CYS A 143 7.70 -9.18 16.24
CA CYS A 143 7.07 -10.04 15.25
C CYS A 143 7.83 -11.36 15.17
N LYS A 144 7.16 -12.48 15.42
CA LYS A 144 7.76 -13.82 15.34
C LYS A 144 7.26 -14.53 14.10
N ILE A 145 8.17 -15.01 13.28
CA ILE A 145 7.86 -15.68 12.01
C ILE A 145 8.33 -17.11 12.12
N TYR A 146 7.39 -18.03 11.91
CA TYR A 146 7.60 -19.46 11.85
C TYR A 146 7.30 -19.93 10.43
N LYS A 147 8.27 -20.58 9.80
CA LYS A 147 8.10 -21.16 8.48
C LYS A 147 8.31 -22.67 8.57
N TYR A 148 7.36 -23.42 8.02
CA TYR A 148 7.44 -24.88 7.91
C TYR A 148 6.87 -25.37 6.58
N GLY A 149 7.72 -25.94 5.73
CA GLY A 149 7.38 -26.26 4.34
C GLY A 149 6.92 -25.00 3.61
N THR A 150 5.71 -25.00 3.06
CA THR A 150 5.09 -23.81 2.43
C THR A 150 4.11 -23.08 3.34
N ASN A 151 4.06 -23.43 4.63
CA ASN A 151 3.23 -22.77 5.62
C ASN A 151 4.01 -21.68 6.34
N LEU A 152 3.33 -20.57 6.62
CA LEU A 152 3.88 -19.43 7.35
C LEU A 152 2.94 -19.10 8.51
N ARG A 153 3.51 -18.87 9.69
CA ARG A 153 2.82 -18.26 10.81
C ARG A 153 3.58 -17.01 11.24
N LEU A 154 2.86 -15.92 11.41
CA LEU A 154 3.37 -14.66 11.92
C LEU A 154 2.60 -14.31 13.19
N ASP A 155 3.30 -14.19 14.32
CA ASP A 155 2.76 -13.71 15.57
C ASP A 155 3.18 -12.27 15.78
N THR A 156 2.22 -11.39 16.11
CA THR A 156 2.45 -9.97 16.37
C THR A 156 1.81 -9.59 17.70
N THR A 157 2.45 -8.65 18.41
CA THR A 157 1.87 -8.06 19.62
C THR A 157 1.27 -6.69 19.37
N LEU A 158 1.45 -6.14 18.18
CA LEU A 158 0.77 -4.92 17.72
C LEU A 158 -0.44 -5.32 16.88
N VAL A 159 -1.64 -5.05 17.41
CA VAL A 159 -2.92 -5.33 16.73
C VAL A 159 -3.32 -4.18 15.84
N ASP A 160 -3.31 -2.98 16.41
CA ASP A 160 -3.64 -1.77 15.69
C ASP A 160 -2.69 -0.64 16.11
N PHE A 161 -2.50 0.28 15.16
CA PHE A 161 -1.80 1.53 15.36
C PHE A 161 -2.62 2.64 14.71
N THR A 162 -3.68 3.02 15.42
CA THR A 162 -4.52 4.18 15.13
C THR A 162 -4.29 5.22 16.23
N ASP A 163 -4.37 6.50 15.89
CA ASP A 163 -4.41 7.60 16.87
C ASP A 163 -3.24 7.69 17.86
N ARG A 164 -2.06 7.15 17.50
CA ARG A 164 -0.86 6.98 18.36
C ARG A 164 -1.10 6.13 19.61
N THR A 165 -2.27 5.50 19.71
CA THR A 165 -2.55 4.42 20.64
C THR A 165 -2.19 3.12 19.95
N TRP A 166 -1.20 2.41 20.48
CA TRP A 166 -0.94 1.06 20.04
C TRP A 166 -1.82 0.12 20.85
N GLU A 167 -2.63 -0.66 20.15
CA GLU A 167 -3.32 -1.76 20.78
C GLU A 167 -2.36 -2.94 20.85
N ARG A 168 -2.04 -3.31 22.09
CA ARG A 168 -1.35 -4.55 22.37
C ARG A 168 -2.36 -5.68 22.30
N GLY A 169 -1.94 -6.77 21.70
CA GLY A 169 -2.71 -7.99 21.74
C GLY A 169 -1.84 -9.17 21.39
N ASN A 170 -2.49 -10.27 21.06
CA ASN A 170 -1.83 -11.52 20.72
C ASN A 170 -2.52 -12.10 19.49
N ILE A 171 -2.02 -11.71 18.32
CA ILE A 171 -2.62 -12.06 17.04
C ILE A 171 -1.65 -12.94 16.26
N SER A 172 -2.16 -14.04 15.70
CA SER A 172 -1.44 -14.88 14.76
C SER A 172 -2.06 -14.83 13.37
N PHE A 173 -1.26 -14.50 12.36
CA PHE A 173 -1.60 -14.71 10.97
C PHE A 173 -1.04 -16.06 10.53
N ILE A 174 -1.90 -16.94 10.02
CA ILE A 174 -1.51 -18.27 9.56
C ILE A 174 -1.85 -18.38 8.08
N PHE A 175 -0.81 -18.52 7.27
CA PHE A 175 -0.93 -18.90 5.87
C PHE A 175 -0.61 -20.38 5.74
N SER A 176 -1.53 -21.14 5.16
CA SER A 176 -1.32 -22.53 4.81
C SER A 176 -1.72 -22.77 3.37
N SER A 177 -0.80 -23.32 2.59
CA SER A 177 -1.09 -23.86 1.27
C SER A 177 -1.31 -25.37 1.44
N ASP A 178 -2.53 -25.85 1.22
CA ASP A 178 -2.82 -27.27 1.30
C ASP A 178 -2.08 -28.05 0.20
N SER A 179 -1.60 -29.24 0.55
CA SER A 179 -1.01 -30.24 -0.34
C SER A 179 -1.88 -30.60 -1.55
N ASP A 180 -3.21 -30.52 -1.39
CA ASP A 180 -4.20 -30.84 -2.43
C ASP A 180 -4.56 -29.65 -3.34
N ARG A 181 -3.85 -28.52 -3.20
CA ARG A 181 -3.91 -27.31 -4.06
C ARG A 181 -5.30 -26.67 -4.26
N SER A 182 -6.33 -27.10 -3.54
CA SER A 182 -7.71 -26.65 -3.83
C SER A 182 -8.06 -25.30 -3.20
N LYS A 183 -7.55 -24.94 -2.01
CA LYS A 183 -7.69 -23.61 -1.39
C LYS A 183 -6.54 -23.29 -0.42
N ASP A 184 -5.75 -22.27 -0.72
CA ASP A 184 -4.91 -21.64 0.31
C ASP A 184 -5.80 -21.01 1.36
N GLN A 185 -5.33 -20.97 2.60
CA GLN A 185 -6.04 -20.35 3.69
C GLN A 185 -5.15 -19.31 4.37
N LEU A 186 -5.70 -18.11 4.52
CA LEU A 186 -5.18 -17.09 5.41
C LEU A 186 -6.15 -16.96 6.58
N LEU A 187 -5.67 -17.31 7.76
CA LEU A 187 -6.39 -17.25 9.02
C LEU A 187 -5.79 -16.16 9.90
N ILE A 188 -6.65 -15.42 10.58
CA ILE A 188 -6.28 -14.49 11.65
C ILE A 188 -6.83 -15.10 12.94
N LEU A 189 -5.96 -15.32 13.92
CA LEU A 189 -6.34 -15.82 15.24
C LEU A 189 -6.14 -14.71 16.24
N ASP A 190 -7.18 -14.42 17.01
CA ASP A 190 -7.10 -13.60 18.21
C ASP A 190 -7.06 -14.52 19.43
N HIS A 191 -5.90 -14.63 20.06
CA HIS A 191 -5.69 -15.52 21.19
C HIS A 191 -6.34 -15.01 22.48
N GLU A 192 -6.54 -13.69 22.61
CA GLU A 192 -7.17 -13.08 23.78
C GLU A 192 -8.68 -13.26 23.74
N ALA A 193 -9.30 -12.92 22.62
CA ALA A 193 -10.73 -13.14 22.39
C ALA A 193 -11.08 -14.61 22.12
N LYS A 194 -10.07 -15.46 21.86
CA LYS A 194 -10.22 -16.90 21.52
C LYS A 194 -11.10 -17.13 20.30
N VAL A 195 -10.97 -16.25 19.30
CA VAL A 195 -11.69 -16.34 18.03
C VAL A 195 -10.70 -16.48 16.87
N PHE A 196 -11.19 -16.99 15.74
CA PHE A 196 -10.44 -16.97 14.50
C PHE A 196 -11.33 -16.51 13.35
N GLN A 197 -10.71 -15.82 12.39
CA GLN A 197 -11.35 -15.39 11.17
C GLN A 197 -10.61 -16.00 9.98
N ARG A 198 -11.38 -16.49 8.99
CA ARG A 198 -10.83 -16.89 7.69
C ARG A 198 -11.01 -15.72 6.73
N ILE A 199 -9.92 -15.24 6.16
CA ILE A 199 -9.98 -14.18 5.14
C ILE A 199 -10.64 -14.77 3.89
N ARG A 200 -11.76 -14.16 3.49
CA ARG A 200 -12.48 -14.49 2.26
C ARG A 200 -12.07 -13.51 1.16
N HIS A 201 -12.13 -13.98 -0.08
CA HIS A 201 -11.81 -13.17 -1.26
C HIS A 201 -13.03 -12.50 -1.90
N GLU A 202 -14.23 -12.83 -1.42
CA GLU A 202 -15.49 -12.24 -1.86
C GLU A 202 -15.81 -11.05 -0.95
N GLU A 203 -15.78 -9.87 -1.55
CA GLU A 203 -16.16 -8.62 -0.93
C GLU A 203 -17.59 -8.28 -1.33
N SER A 204 -18.40 -7.85 -0.37
CA SER A 204 -19.78 -7.45 -0.63
C SER A 204 -19.85 -6.09 -1.31
N GLU A 205 -20.96 -5.82 -2.01
CA GLU A 205 -21.20 -4.49 -2.58
C GLU A 205 -21.28 -3.40 -1.50
N ALA A 206 -21.68 -3.74 -0.27
CA ALA A 206 -21.70 -2.81 0.86
C ALA A 206 -20.28 -2.44 1.32
N GLU A 207 -19.39 -3.43 1.49
CA GLU A 207 -17.98 -3.19 1.85
C GLU A 207 -17.27 -2.33 0.80
N LEU A 208 -17.56 -2.56 -0.48
CA LEU A 208 -17.03 -1.73 -1.56
C LEU A 208 -17.56 -0.29 -1.48
N ASP A 209 -18.85 -0.10 -1.18
CA ASP A 209 -19.48 1.22 -1.06
C ASP A 209 -18.89 2.02 0.11
N GLU A 210 -18.66 1.36 1.24
CA GLU A 210 -17.98 1.93 2.42
C GLU A 210 -16.55 2.37 2.09
N GLU A 211 -15.76 1.54 1.38
CA GLU A 211 -14.40 1.94 0.97
C GLU A 211 -14.42 3.15 0.03
N ILE A 212 -15.42 3.25 -0.85
CA ILE A 212 -15.59 4.42 -1.72
C ILE A 212 -15.93 5.66 -0.90
N ASP A 213 -16.80 5.55 0.10
CA ASP A 213 -17.13 6.66 0.99
C ASP A 213 -15.91 7.16 1.77
N VAL A 214 -15.07 6.24 2.26
CA VAL A 214 -13.80 6.57 2.90
C VAL A 214 -12.87 7.29 1.92
N LEU A 215 -12.71 6.78 0.69
CA LEU A 215 -11.87 7.43 -0.32
C LEU A 215 -12.35 8.84 -0.67
N MET A 216 -13.66 9.07 -0.75
CA MET A 216 -14.25 10.36 -1.09
C MET A 216 -14.20 11.37 0.05
N SER A 217 -14.13 10.92 1.31
CA SER A 217 -14.09 11.79 2.50
C SER A 217 -12.69 11.92 3.13
N SER A 218 -11.73 11.12 2.68
CA SER A 218 -10.35 11.12 3.19
C SER A 218 -9.38 11.85 2.27
N ASP A 219 -8.27 12.28 2.85
CA ASP A 219 -7.18 12.87 2.09
C ASP A 219 -6.57 11.87 1.10
N ILE A 220 -6.28 12.31 -0.13
CA ILE A 220 -5.52 11.48 -1.08
C ILE A 220 -4.05 11.60 -0.70
N VAL A 221 -3.43 10.48 -0.33
CA VAL A 221 -2.03 10.42 0.08
C VAL A 221 -1.24 9.52 -0.87
N SER A 222 -0.19 10.07 -1.48
CA SER A 222 0.81 9.27 -2.20
C SER A 222 2.15 9.37 -1.52
N ALA A 223 2.66 8.22 -1.08
CA ALA A 223 4.00 8.06 -0.57
C ALA A 223 4.91 7.44 -1.66
N GLN A 224 6.12 7.99 -1.78
CA GLN A 224 7.19 7.47 -2.62
C GLN A 224 8.48 7.42 -1.82
N ILE A 225 9.06 6.24 -1.70
CA ILE A 225 10.39 6.07 -1.14
C ILE A 225 11.39 6.14 -2.29
N SER A 226 12.30 7.12 -2.25
CA SER A 226 13.41 7.17 -3.19
C SER A 226 14.51 6.24 -2.69
N THR A 227 14.74 5.15 -3.42
CA THR A 227 15.81 4.19 -3.11
C THR A 227 17.12 4.51 -3.79
N LYS A 228 17.12 5.38 -4.81
CA LYS A 228 18.32 5.77 -5.58
C LYS A 228 19.47 6.33 -4.75
N PRO A 229 19.24 7.14 -3.69
CA PRO A 229 20.33 7.69 -2.90
C PRO A 229 20.73 6.77 -1.74
N ILE A 230 20.09 5.60 -1.59
CA ILE A 230 20.33 4.75 -0.42
C ILE A 230 21.76 4.21 -0.46
N THR A 231 22.52 4.49 0.60
CA THR A 231 23.84 3.92 0.86
C THR A 231 23.82 3.16 2.17
N PHE A 232 24.64 2.11 2.23
CA PHE A 232 24.86 1.31 3.44
C PHE A 232 26.31 1.50 3.87
N GLU A 233 26.50 1.99 5.09
CA GLU A 233 27.82 2.17 5.68
C GLU A 233 27.93 1.39 6.98
N ARG A 234 29.08 0.76 7.26
CA ARG A 234 29.27 0.07 8.55
C ARG A 234 29.18 1.09 9.68
N THR A 235 28.34 0.81 10.67
CA THR A 235 28.23 1.67 11.84
C THR A 235 29.51 1.59 12.66
N ILE A 236 30.05 2.75 13.04
CA ILE A 236 31.30 2.87 13.80
C ILE A 236 30.97 3.33 15.23
N SER A 237 31.59 2.70 16.23
CA SER A 237 31.50 3.05 17.65
C SER A 237 32.85 3.50 18.21
N GLY A 238 32.83 4.25 19.33
CA GLY A 238 34.01 4.75 20.01
C GLY A 238 34.37 6.19 19.69
N TRP A 239 34.61 7.00 20.73
CA TRP A 239 34.85 8.44 20.62
C TRP A 239 36.32 8.78 20.32
N ILE A 240 37.26 8.00 20.87
CA ILE A 240 38.72 8.18 20.70
C ILE A 240 39.31 7.09 19.78
N PHE A 241 38.86 5.85 19.92
CA PHE A 241 39.25 4.73 19.06
C PHE A 241 38.02 4.20 18.34
N LYS A 242 37.87 4.63 17.08
CA LYS A 242 36.81 4.19 16.19
C LYS A 242 37.01 2.71 15.84
N HIS A 243 35.99 1.90 16.08
CA HIS A 243 35.94 0.50 15.67
C HIS A 243 34.56 0.20 15.10
N GLU A 244 34.47 -0.81 14.24
CA GLU A 244 33.17 -1.25 13.73
C GLU A 244 32.29 -1.72 14.88
N LYS A 245 31.03 -1.28 14.88
CA LYS A 245 30.05 -1.70 15.87
C LYS A 245 29.71 -3.17 15.59
N LEU A 246 30.07 -4.01 16.55
CA LEU A 246 29.73 -5.42 16.58
C LEU A 246 28.93 -5.69 17.86
N GLU A 247 27.88 -6.49 17.75
CA GLU A 247 27.13 -6.99 18.92
C GLU A 247 26.90 -8.48 18.77
N GLN A 248 26.95 -9.19 19.89
CA GLN A 248 26.69 -10.61 19.91
C GLN A 248 25.18 -10.86 19.98
N VAL A 249 24.63 -11.56 18.99
CA VAL A 249 23.23 -11.97 18.94
C VAL A 249 23.19 -13.50 18.97
N GLY A 250 23.03 -14.06 20.17
CA GLY A 250 23.19 -15.49 20.40
C GLY A 250 24.64 -15.94 20.15
N ASP A 251 24.83 -16.87 19.22
CA ASP A 251 26.17 -17.39 18.86
C ASP A 251 26.82 -16.64 17.69
N TYR A 252 26.18 -15.58 17.17
CA TYR A 252 26.63 -14.85 16.00
C TYR A 252 27.09 -13.43 16.34
N ASN A 253 28.11 -12.94 15.63
CA ASN A 253 28.52 -11.53 15.67
C ASN A 253 27.75 -10.74 14.61
N ALA A 254 26.84 -9.88 15.04
CA ALA A 254 26.07 -9.00 14.17
C ALA A 254 26.88 -7.73 13.86
N VAL A 255 26.97 -7.40 12.57
CA VAL A 255 27.56 -6.16 12.07
C VAL A 255 26.43 -5.17 11.81
N TYR A 256 26.59 -3.93 12.29
CA TYR A 256 25.61 -2.88 12.08
C TYR A 256 25.91 -2.09 10.82
N TYR A 257 24.86 -1.76 10.08
CA TYR A 257 24.90 -0.83 8.96
C TYR A 257 23.99 0.37 9.23
N THR A 258 24.50 1.57 8.98
CA THR A 258 23.72 2.78 8.87
C THR A 258 23.19 2.88 7.45
N VAL A 259 21.88 3.12 7.30
CA VAL A 259 21.24 3.35 6.02
C VAL A 259 21.06 4.86 5.85
N GLU A 260 21.80 5.45 4.92
CA GLU A 260 21.70 6.88 4.61
C GLU A 260 20.98 7.10 3.28
N GLY A 261 20.57 8.34 3.01
CA GLY A 261 19.98 8.73 1.72
C GLY A 261 18.55 8.22 1.47
N MET A 262 17.93 7.53 2.42
CA MET A 262 16.51 7.20 2.34
C MET A 262 15.68 8.48 2.45
N SER A 263 14.92 8.81 1.40
CA SER A 263 13.94 9.90 1.44
C SER A 263 12.53 9.37 1.16
N LEU A 264 11.60 9.72 2.04
CA LEU A 264 10.17 9.48 1.89
C LEU A 264 9.50 10.78 1.45
N ILE A 265 9.05 10.82 0.19
CA ILE A 265 8.29 11.94 -0.35
C ILE A 265 6.81 11.59 -0.23
N THR A 266 6.11 12.30 0.64
CA THR A 266 4.65 12.17 0.80
C THR A 266 3.97 13.40 0.22
N ARG A 267 3.06 13.19 -0.71
CA ARG A 267 2.20 14.21 -1.29
C ARG A 267 0.76 14.00 -0.85
N LYS A 268 0.05 15.10 -0.67
CA LYS A 268 -1.30 15.13 -0.13
C LYS A 268 -2.19 16.04 -0.97
N ARG A 269 -3.37 15.55 -1.35
CA ARG A 269 -4.40 16.26 -2.14
C ARG A 269 -5.74 16.22 -1.40
N ARG A 270 -6.49 17.31 -1.52
CA ARG A 270 -7.71 17.60 -0.71
C ARG A 270 -8.78 18.38 -1.48
N GLU A 271 -8.57 18.62 -2.76
CA GLU A 271 -9.49 19.41 -3.60
C GLU A 271 -10.88 18.80 -3.74
N HIS A 272 -11.02 17.49 -3.54
CA HIS A 272 -12.30 16.78 -3.55
C HIS A 272 -13.06 16.86 -2.21
N LEU A 273 -12.39 17.31 -1.14
CA LEU A 273 -12.97 17.35 0.20
C LEU A 273 -13.77 18.63 0.44
N THR A 274 -14.90 18.48 1.13
CA THR A 274 -15.65 19.64 1.62
C THR A 274 -14.93 20.31 2.80
N ALA A 275 -15.34 21.52 3.17
CA ALA A 275 -14.83 22.18 4.36
C ALA A 275 -15.10 21.38 5.64
N GLU A 276 -16.23 20.65 5.69
CA GLU A 276 -16.58 19.76 6.80
C GLU A 276 -15.65 18.55 6.84
N ASP A 277 -15.38 17.91 5.70
CA ASP A 277 -14.43 16.79 5.62
C ASP A 277 -13.03 17.22 6.04
N ILE A 278 -12.57 18.39 5.58
CA ILE A 278 -11.27 18.93 6.00
C ILE A 278 -11.26 19.19 7.51
N LYS A 279 -12.35 19.69 8.08
CA LYS A 279 -12.47 19.91 9.53
C LYS A 279 -12.46 18.57 10.29
N LYS A 280 -13.22 17.58 9.85
CA LYS A 280 -13.24 16.22 10.41
C LYS A 280 -11.87 15.58 10.32
N ASN A 281 -11.24 15.58 9.14
CA ASN A 281 -9.90 15.05 8.92
C ASN A 281 -8.85 15.81 9.75
N LYS A 282 -8.99 17.12 9.94
CA LYS A 282 -8.10 17.90 10.82
C LYS A 282 -8.32 17.57 12.28
N ALA A 283 -9.56 17.46 12.73
CA ALA A 283 -9.90 17.09 14.11
C ALA A 283 -9.37 15.69 14.41
N PHE A 284 -9.58 14.74 13.50
CA PHE A 284 -8.99 13.41 13.53
C PHE A 284 -7.45 13.46 13.57
N MET A 285 -6.80 14.23 12.69
CA MET A 285 -5.33 14.38 12.72
C MET A 285 -4.82 15.10 13.99
N GLN A 286 -5.64 15.93 14.64
CA GLN A 286 -5.31 16.60 15.89
C GLN A 286 -5.52 15.69 17.10
N SER A 287 -6.57 14.86 17.14
CA SER A 287 -6.73 13.80 18.14
C SER A 287 -5.56 12.81 18.03
N LEU A 288 -5.21 12.38 16.81
CA LEU A 288 -3.99 11.64 16.47
C LEU A 288 -2.75 12.31 17.06
N ALA A 289 -2.54 13.62 16.86
CA ALA A 289 -1.32 14.29 17.30
C ALA A 289 -1.22 14.44 18.83
N ILE A 290 -2.36 14.59 19.52
CA ILE A 290 -2.44 14.95 20.95
C ILE A 290 -2.59 13.70 21.84
N GLY A 291 -3.01 12.54 21.29
CA GLY A 291 -3.20 11.30 22.04
C GLY A 291 -4.40 11.36 23.01
N SER A 292 -5.42 12.16 22.68
CA SER A 292 -6.63 12.24 23.48
C SER A 292 -7.53 11.07 23.15
N LEU A 293 -7.91 10.29 24.17
CA LEU A 293 -9.07 9.39 24.13
C LEU A 293 -10.26 10.22 23.63
N MET A 294 -10.77 9.93 22.43
CA MET A 294 -12.09 10.44 22.06
C MET A 294 -13.10 9.69 22.94
N ALA A 295 -13.79 10.40 23.81
CA ALA A 295 -14.90 9.83 24.56
C ALA A 295 -16.00 9.43 23.58
N GLU A 296 -16.60 8.25 23.78
CA GLU A 296 -17.63 7.63 22.93
C GLU A 296 -18.95 8.44 22.81
N ASP A 297 -19.05 9.64 23.39
CA ASP A 297 -20.31 10.39 23.52
C ASP A 297 -20.58 11.46 22.44
N GLU A 298 -19.80 11.54 21.36
CA GLU A 298 -20.04 12.52 20.27
C GLU A 298 -20.44 11.91 18.92
N PHE A 299 -21.28 10.86 18.94
CA PHE A 299 -22.10 10.47 17.80
C PHE A 299 -23.57 10.27 18.22
N ILE A 300 -24.34 11.35 18.22
CA ILE A 300 -25.80 11.33 18.03
C ILE A 300 -26.14 12.30 16.90
#